data_AF-A0A7S2N2S1-F1
#
_entry.id   AF-A0A7S2N2S1-F1
#
_cell.length_a   1.000
_cell.length_b   1.000
_cell.length_c   1.000
_cell.angle_alpha   90.00
_cell.angle_beta   90.00
_cell.angle_gamma   90.00
#
_symmetry.space_group_name_H-M   'P 1'
#
loop_
_entity.id
_entity.type
_entity.pdbx_description
1 polymer ?
#
loop_
_entity_poly.entity_id
_entity_poly.type
_entity_poly.pdbx_seq_one_letter_code
_entity_poly.pdbx_strand_id
1 'polypeptide(L)'
;CSKEELSRLTALATESKQISSSVLEEMDRLRKDMSTLREASKAAPARDDEEVVLQELRRIAELSASNQEAAAGAMRDVADVRRQLGEAKASSSQDAAQVEELRQLREVALEGQRTASSVLGEVEGLRKRVEAG
;
A
#
# COMPACT_ATOMS: atom_id res chain seq x y z
N CYS A 1 7.89 15.46 -27.39
CA CYS A 1 8.48 14.87 -26.17
C CYS A 1 9.99 14.79 -26.37
N SER A 2 10.77 15.44 -25.52
CA SER A 2 12.24 15.43 -25.59
C SER A 2 12.79 14.13 -25.01
N LYS A 3 14.02 13.76 -25.39
CA LYS A 3 14.72 12.60 -24.80
C LYS A 3 14.82 12.70 -23.27
N GLU A 4 14.96 13.91 -22.75
CA GLU A 4 15.02 14.21 -21.32
C GLU A 4 13.69 13.93 -20.60
N GLU A 5 12.56 14.29 -21.21
CA GLU A 5 11.22 14.02 -20.65
C GLU A 5 10.95 12.52 -20.55
N LEU A 6 11.31 11.75 -21.58
CA LEU A 6 11.17 10.28 -21.57
C LEU A 6 12.04 9.62 -20.50
N SER A 7 13.27 10.12 -20.28
CA SER A 7 14.13 9.64 -19.20
C SER A 7 13.55 9.93 -17.82
N ARG A 8 12.98 11.12 -17.60
CA ARG A 8 12.33 11.47 -16.32
C ARG A 8 11.11 10.61 -16.06
N LEU A 9 10.27 10.37 -17.07
CA LEU A 9 9.11 9.50 -16.97
C LEU A 9 9.49 8.05 -16.63
N THR A 10 10.57 7.55 -17.21
CA THR A 10 11.08 6.20 -16.92
C THR A 10 11.61 6.07 -15.50
N ALA A 11 12.29 7.12 -14.99
CA ALA A 11 12.77 7.16 -13.61
C ALA A 11 11.60 7.15 -12.61
N LEU A 12 10.58 8.01 -12.82
CA LEU A 12 9.39 8.06 -11.99
C LEU A 12 8.62 6.73 -11.99
N ALA A 13 8.49 6.08 -13.15
CA ALA A 13 7.84 4.77 -13.23
C ALA A 13 8.61 3.70 -12.42
N THR A 14 9.95 3.76 -12.42
CA THR A 14 10.81 2.84 -11.67
C THR A 14 10.69 3.07 -10.16
N GLU A 15 10.73 4.33 -9.72
CA GLU A 15 10.55 4.69 -8.30
C GLU A 15 9.16 4.27 -7.80
N SER A 16 8.11 4.58 -8.57
CA SER A 16 6.73 4.21 -8.22
C SER A 16 6.56 2.69 -8.10
N LYS A 17 7.26 1.91 -8.94
CA LYS A 17 7.32 0.44 -8.87
C LYS A 17 8.00 -0.05 -7.60
N GLN A 18 9.13 0.55 -7.22
CA GLN A 18 9.82 0.19 -5.99
C GLN A 18 8.95 0.50 -4.75
N ILE A 19 8.33 1.68 -4.72
CA ILE A 19 7.41 2.08 -3.64
C ILE A 19 6.26 1.09 -3.54
N SER A 20 5.61 0.78 -4.66
CA SER A 20 4.47 -0.14 -4.69
C SER A 20 4.82 -1.56 -4.24
N SER A 21 6.01 -2.07 -4.61
CA SER A 21 6.51 -3.36 -4.14
C SER A 21 6.77 -3.36 -2.65
N SER A 22 7.40 -2.29 -2.13
CA SER A 22 7.67 -2.14 -0.69
C SER A 22 6.38 -2.10 0.12
N VAL A 23 5.38 -1.36 -0.36
CA VAL A 23 4.06 -1.25 0.28
C VAL A 23 3.38 -2.63 0.36
N LEU A 24 3.42 -3.43 -0.71
CA LEU A 24 2.85 -4.77 -0.69
C LEU A 24 3.53 -5.70 0.32
N GLU A 25 4.86 -5.69 0.35
CA GLU A 25 5.61 -6.51 1.31
C GLU A 25 5.28 -6.14 2.76
N GLU A 26 5.13 -4.84 3.03
CA GLU A 26 4.76 -4.36 4.36
C GLU A 26 3.30 -4.71 4.69
N MET A 27 2.38 -4.59 3.73
CA MET A 27 0.99 -5.06 3.89
C MET A 27 0.89 -6.54 4.19
N ASP A 28 1.68 -7.38 3.54
CA ASP A 28 1.70 -8.81 3.83
C ASP A 28 2.27 -9.12 5.22
N ARG A 29 3.23 -8.32 5.70
CA ARG A 29 3.71 -8.41 7.08
C ARG A 29 2.64 -7.98 8.07
N LEU A 30 2.02 -6.82 7.89
CA LEU A 30 0.94 -6.33 8.75
C LEU A 30 -0.23 -7.30 8.81
N ARG A 31 -0.61 -7.92 7.68
CA ARG A 31 -1.65 -8.95 7.64
C ARG A 31 -1.29 -10.16 8.50
N LYS A 32 -0.03 -10.61 8.47
CA LYS A 32 0.45 -11.72 9.31
C LYS A 32 0.49 -11.35 10.79
N ASP A 33 0.95 -10.14 11.11
CA ASP A 33 0.99 -9.63 12.48
C ASP A 33 -0.42 -9.54 13.06
N MET A 34 -1.38 -9.04 12.28
CA MET A 34 -2.80 -9.01 12.64
C MET A 34 -3.39 -10.39 12.87
N SER A 35 -3.08 -11.36 12.00
CA SER A 35 -3.52 -12.75 12.21
C SER A 35 -2.98 -13.31 13.52
N THR A 36 -1.73 -13.00 13.85
CA THR A 36 -1.08 -13.47 15.09
C THR A 36 -1.72 -12.83 16.33
N LEU A 37 -1.92 -11.51 16.31
CA LEU A 37 -2.61 -10.78 17.38
C LEU A 37 -4.05 -11.25 17.57
N ARG A 38 -4.75 -11.59 16.49
CA ARG A 38 -6.11 -12.12 16.55
C ARG A 38 -6.16 -13.46 17.27
N GLU A 39 -5.21 -14.36 17.01
CA GLU A 39 -5.13 -15.64 17.71
C GLU A 39 -4.71 -15.46 19.17
N ALA A 40 -3.73 -14.58 19.43
CA ALA A 40 -3.32 -14.24 20.80
C ALA A 40 -4.49 -13.67 21.62
N SER A 41 -5.31 -12.80 21.03
CA SER A 41 -6.51 -12.23 21.68
C SER A 41 -7.63 -13.25 21.98
N LYS A 42 -7.60 -14.46 21.40
CA LYS A 42 -8.55 -15.53 21.78
C LYS A 42 -8.14 -16.27 23.05
N ALA A 43 -6.85 -16.31 23.37
CA ALA A 43 -6.39 -16.75 24.67
C ALA A 43 -6.67 -15.60 25.65
N ALA A 44 -7.40 -15.83 26.73
CA ALA A 44 -7.71 -14.78 27.70
C ALA A 44 -6.42 -14.10 28.20
N PRO A 45 -6.13 -12.83 27.82
CA PRO A 45 -4.87 -12.19 28.17
C PRO A 45 -4.88 -11.76 29.63
N ALA A 46 -3.74 -11.73 30.31
CA ALA A 46 -3.62 -11.00 31.56
C ALA A 46 -3.71 -9.48 31.27
N ARG A 47 -4.05 -8.65 32.28
CA ARG A 47 -4.16 -7.18 32.09
C ARG A 47 -2.91 -6.53 31.49
N ASP A 48 -1.72 -7.04 31.81
CA ASP A 48 -0.47 -6.54 31.24
C ASP A 48 -0.31 -6.91 29.76
N ASP A 49 -0.94 -8.00 29.30
CA ASP A 49 -0.97 -8.41 27.90
C ASP A 49 -1.94 -7.55 27.07
N GLU A 50 -3.00 -7.00 27.69
CA GLU A 50 -3.96 -6.11 27.01
C GLU A 50 -3.31 -4.80 26.57
N GLU A 51 -2.46 -4.20 27.41
CA GLU A 51 -1.76 -2.95 27.07
C GLU A 51 -0.76 -3.16 25.92
N VAL A 52 -0.05 -4.30 25.91
CA VAL A 52 0.84 -4.69 24.81
C VAL A 52 0.05 -4.91 23.51
N VAL A 53 -1.10 -5.59 23.58
CA VAL A 53 -1.97 -5.79 22.41
C VAL A 53 -2.49 -4.46 21.88
N LEU A 54 -2.94 -3.55 22.75
CA LEU A 54 -3.40 -2.21 22.32
C LEU A 54 -2.26 -1.38 21.69
N GLN A 55 -1.04 -1.48 22.22
CA GLN A 55 0.12 -0.81 21.66
C GLN A 55 0.45 -1.32 20.25
N GLU A 56 0.45 -2.64 20.05
CA GLU A 56 0.72 -3.21 18.73
C GLU A 56 -0.43 -2.96 17.74
N LEU A 57 -1.68 -2.95 18.19
CA LEU A 57 -2.81 -2.54 17.37
C LEU A 57 -2.66 -1.08 16.87
N ARG A 58 -2.19 -0.16 17.73
CA ARG A 58 -1.89 1.23 17.32
C ARG A 58 -0.77 1.28 16.28
N ARG A 59 0.31 0.55 16.51
CA ARG A 59 1.44 0.48 15.56
C ARG A 59 1.00 -0.03 14.20
N ILE A 60 0.20 -1.10 14.16
CA ILE A 60 -0.34 -1.64 12.91
C ILE A 60 -1.26 -0.63 12.23
N ALA A 61 -2.08 0.12 12.98
CA ALA A 61 -2.92 1.17 12.40
C ALA A 61 -2.09 2.28 11.75
N GLU A 62 -1.03 2.76 12.41
CA GLU A 62 -0.13 3.78 11.88
C GLU A 62 0.57 3.30 10.60
N LEU A 63 1.11 2.09 10.62
CA LEU A 63 1.77 1.49 9.44
C LEU A 63 0.77 1.25 8.30
N SER A 64 -0.46 0.86 8.60
CA SER A 64 -1.51 0.68 7.59
C SER A 64 -1.94 2.02 6.97
N ALA A 65 -2.06 3.07 7.77
CA ALA A 65 -2.38 4.41 7.29
C ALA A 65 -1.26 4.98 6.40
N SER A 66 0.00 4.84 6.83
CA SER A 66 1.17 5.25 6.04
C SER A 66 1.22 4.54 4.68
N ASN A 67 0.97 3.24 4.68
CA ASN A 67 0.94 2.45 3.44
C ASN A 67 -0.24 2.80 2.53
N GLN A 68 -1.38 3.16 3.08
CA GLN A 68 -2.52 3.67 2.31
C GLN A 68 -2.16 5.01 1.62
N GLU A 69 -1.45 5.90 2.31
CA GLU A 69 -0.98 7.17 1.74
C GLU A 69 0.07 6.94 0.64
N ALA A 70 1.04 6.06 0.89
CA ALA A 70 2.06 5.69 -0.10
C ALA A 70 1.44 5.06 -1.36
N ALA A 71 0.47 4.16 -1.21
CA ALA A 71 -0.27 3.59 -2.33
C ALA A 71 -1.08 4.65 -3.11
N ALA A 72 -1.67 5.62 -2.41
CA ALA A 72 -2.38 6.73 -3.05
C ALA A 72 -1.43 7.66 -3.82
N GLY A 73 -0.23 7.91 -3.29
CA GLY A 73 0.84 8.64 -3.97
C GLY A 73 1.26 7.93 -5.27
N ALA A 74 1.58 6.63 -5.18
CA ALA A 74 1.95 5.83 -6.35
C ALA A 74 0.85 5.84 -7.44
N MET A 75 -0.43 5.79 -7.07
CA MET A 75 -1.53 5.89 -8.04
C MET A 75 -1.59 7.25 -8.75
N ARG A 76 -1.29 8.36 -8.05
CA ARG A 76 -1.23 9.69 -8.67
C ARG A 76 -0.06 9.78 -9.64
N ASP A 77 1.12 9.33 -9.24
CA ASP A 77 2.31 9.34 -10.09
C ASP A 77 2.10 8.50 -11.35
N VAL A 78 1.47 7.33 -11.24
CA VAL A 78 1.09 6.49 -12.38
C VAL A 78 0.11 7.21 -13.31
N ALA A 79 -0.90 7.90 -12.77
CA ALA A 79 -1.87 8.63 -13.57
C ALA A 79 -1.20 9.79 -14.33
N ASP A 80 -0.29 10.51 -13.68
CA ASP A 80 0.46 11.61 -14.29
C ASP A 80 1.42 11.11 -15.36
N VAL A 81 2.15 10.02 -15.11
CA VAL A 81 3.02 9.38 -16.12
C VAL A 81 2.18 8.92 -17.31
N ARG A 82 1.02 8.26 -17.10
CA ARG A 82 0.13 7.82 -18.18
C ARG A 82 -0.42 9.00 -19.00
N ARG A 83 -0.77 10.10 -18.34
CA ARG A 83 -1.25 11.31 -19.01
C ARG A 83 -0.16 11.91 -19.90
N GLN A 84 1.05 12.09 -19.35
CA GLN A 84 2.19 12.62 -20.11
C GLN A 84 2.60 11.69 -21.27
N LEU A 85 2.54 10.37 -21.08
CA LEU A 85 2.74 9.40 -22.16
C LEU A 85 1.63 9.50 -23.23
N GLY A 86 0.38 9.70 -22.81
CA GLY A 86 -0.78 9.94 -23.68
C GLY A 86 -0.66 11.20 -24.54
N GLU A 87 -0.08 12.26 -24.00
CA GLU A 87 0.21 13.51 -24.70
C GLU A 87 1.42 13.37 -25.64
N ALA A 88 2.43 12.58 -25.26
CA ALA A 88 3.58 12.26 -26.10
C ALA A 88 3.26 11.28 -27.25
N LYS A 89 2.22 10.45 -27.07
CA LYS A 89 1.73 9.36 -27.94
C LYS A 89 1.28 9.74 -29.34
N ALA A 90 1.23 11.02 -29.67
CA ALA A 90 1.07 11.45 -31.05
C ALA A 90 2.29 11.11 -31.95
N SER A 91 3.35 10.45 -31.43
CA SER A 91 4.65 10.37 -32.14
C SER A 91 5.47 9.06 -32.14
N SER A 92 5.13 7.93 -31.49
CA SER A 92 5.94 6.67 -31.62
C SER A 92 5.27 5.37 -31.12
N SER A 93 5.76 4.19 -31.55
CA SER A 93 5.20 2.84 -31.28
C SER A 93 5.78 2.11 -30.03
N GLN A 94 6.65 2.76 -29.26
CA GLN A 94 7.36 2.18 -28.10
C GLN A 94 6.46 1.99 -26.85
N ASP A 95 5.17 2.31 -26.96
CA ASP A 95 4.26 2.58 -25.84
C ASP A 95 3.52 1.37 -25.26
N ALA A 96 3.40 0.25 -25.98
CA ALA A 96 2.55 -0.86 -25.52
C ALA A 96 3.06 -1.50 -24.23
N ALA A 97 4.38 -1.68 -24.09
CA ALA A 97 5.00 -2.29 -22.92
C ALA A 97 4.94 -1.38 -21.68
N GLN A 98 5.24 -0.08 -21.85
CA GLN A 98 5.17 0.90 -20.76
C GLN A 98 3.73 1.11 -20.25
N VAL A 99 2.74 1.11 -21.15
CA VAL A 99 1.33 1.22 -20.76
C VAL A 99 0.86 0.02 -19.96
N GLU A 100 1.35 -1.18 -20.30
CA GLU A 100 1.04 -2.40 -19.57
C GLU A 100 1.72 -2.44 -18.20
N GLU A 101 2.98 -2.02 -18.10
CA GLU A 101 3.69 -1.90 -16.82
C GLU A 101 3.00 -0.88 -15.88
N LEU A 102 2.57 0.27 -16.41
CA LEU A 102 1.78 1.25 -15.64
C LEU A 102 0.38 0.73 -15.25
N ARG A 103 -0.15 -0.26 -15.98
CA ARG A 103 -1.41 -0.93 -15.62
C ARG A 103 -1.20 -1.85 -14.43
N GLN A 104 -0.16 -2.68 -14.48
CA GLN A 104 0.21 -3.60 -13.40
C GLN A 104 0.52 -2.82 -12.12
N LEU A 105 1.26 -1.72 -12.23
CA LEU A 105 1.59 -0.85 -11.10
C LEU A 105 0.34 -0.26 -10.42
N ARG A 106 -0.66 0.16 -11.22
CA ARG A 106 -1.94 0.63 -10.69
C ARG A 106 -2.70 -0.47 -9.97
N GLU A 107 -2.70 -1.68 -10.50
CA GLU A 107 -3.37 -2.83 -9.89
C GLU A 107 -2.74 -3.20 -8.54
N VAL A 108 -1.41 -3.21 -8.49
CA VAL A 108 -0.64 -3.40 -7.26
C VAL A 108 -1.01 -2.34 -6.21
N ALA A 109 -1.01 -1.06 -6.57
CA ALA A 109 -1.33 0.01 -5.64
C ALA A 109 -2.78 -0.07 -5.12
N LEU A 110 -3.72 -0.50 -5.97
CA LEU A 110 -5.11 -0.74 -5.56
C LEU A 110 -5.23 -1.91 -4.59
N GLU A 111 -4.46 -2.98 -4.78
CA GLU A 111 -4.43 -4.12 -3.87
C GLU A 111 -3.82 -3.77 -2.51
N GLY A 112 -2.74 -2.98 -2.50
CA GLY A 112 -2.17 -2.41 -1.29
C GLY A 112 -3.21 -1.57 -0.51
N GLN A 113 -3.95 -0.71 -1.20
CA GLN A 113 -5.01 0.11 -0.60
C GLN A 113 -6.14 -0.75 0.00
N ARG A 114 -6.59 -1.79 -0.70
CA ARG A 114 -7.63 -2.71 -0.19
C ARG A 114 -7.16 -3.44 1.06
N THR A 115 -5.91 -3.90 1.05
CA THR A 115 -5.33 -4.61 2.19
C THR A 115 -5.20 -3.70 3.40
N ALA A 116 -4.69 -2.47 3.23
CA ALA A 116 -4.59 -1.49 4.29
C ALA A 116 -5.96 -1.17 4.91
N SER A 117 -7.00 -0.96 4.09
CA SER A 117 -8.37 -0.75 4.59
C SER A 117 -8.92 -1.96 5.37
N SER A 118 -8.66 -3.18 4.89
CA SER A 118 -9.07 -4.40 5.61
C SER A 118 -8.40 -4.49 6.98
N VAL A 119 -7.09 -4.28 7.02
CA VAL A 119 -6.30 -4.31 8.26
C VAL A 119 -6.78 -3.26 9.26
N LEU A 120 -7.02 -2.02 8.80
CA LEU A 120 -7.54 -0.95 9.66
C LEU A 120 -8.91 -1.31 10.27
N GLY A 121 -9.81 -1.90 9.49
CA GLY A 121 -11.12 -2.35 9.99
C GLY A 121 -10.99 -3.47 11.03
N GLU A 122 -10.07 -4.41 10.81
CA GLU A 122 -9.78 -5.48 11.78
C GLU A 122 -9.14 -4.94 13.06
N VAL A 123 -8.21 -4.00 12.96
CA VAL A 123 -7.60 -3.32 14.12
C VAL A 123 -8.67 -2.64 14.96
N GLU A 124 -9.58 -1.90 14.34
CA GLU A 124 -10.65 -1.21 15.06
C GLU A 124 -11.59 -2.20 15.77
N GLY A 125 -11.89 -3.33 15.11
CA GLY A 125 -12.69 -4.41 15.71
C GLY A 125 -12.02 -5.08 16.91
N LEU A 126 -10.72 -5.38 16.81
CA LEU A 126 -9.96 -5.96 17.91
C LEU A 126 -9.79 -4.98 19.07
N ARG A 127 -9.53 -3.70 18.78
CA ARG A 127 -9.42 -2.66 19.82
C ARG A 127 -10.70 -2.58 20.65
N LYS A 128 -11.86 -2.49 20.01
CA LYS A 128 -13.16 -2.45 20.68
C LYS A 128 -13.42 -3.68 21.55
N ARG A 129 -12.96 -4.86 21.12
CA ARG A 129 -13.09 -6.10 21.90
C ARG A 129 -12.23 -6.07 23.16
N VAL A 130 -10.97 -5.64 23.05
CA VAL A 130 -10.06 -5.53 24.19
C VAL A 130 -10.55 -4.45 25.16
N GLU A 131 -11.04 -3.32 24.65
CA GLU A 131 -11.60 -2.24 25.47
C GLU A 131 -12.93 -2.60 26.16
N ALA A 132 -13.60 -3.69 25.75
CA ALA A 132 -14.90 -4.12 26.29
C ALA A 132 -14.80 -5.34 27.23
N GLY A 133 -13.63 -5.97 27.34
CA GLY A 133 -13.33 -7.03 28.32
C GLY A 133 -12.96 -6.47 29.68
#